data_AF-A0A9J7L9M5-F1
#
_entry.id   AF-A0A9J7L9M5-F1
#
_cell.length_a   1.000
_cell.length_b   1.000
_cell.length_c   1.000
_cell.angle_alpha   90.00
_cell.angle_beta   90.00
_cell.angle_gamma   90.00
#
_symmetry.space_group_name_H-M   'P 1'
#
loop_
_entity.id
_entity.type
_entity.pdbx_description
1 polymer ?
#
loop_
_entity_poly.entity_id
_entity_poly.type
_entity_poly.pdbx_seq_one_letter_code
_entity_poly.pdbx_strand_id
1 'polypeptide(L)'
;MASKILVLLVPLAAFVFQSLFQPRVRFGDHNHVYNHVPGTCRLVEGVVHGAEDIVRTRDGLAFISTGMKPPPAFNPDPWYLQAVGKILLFDLKKPEDGVRELKIEPEEILSEGLGPHGLGLYENYAGEIRLFVVNHHKEGDRVDIFRYVRPEAKLQHVRSVRDPLLHSVNDVLATGTDAFFATNDHYCHAPWAMKLERFLGLAWSNVVYFNGTTASVAADGFSIANSIATPPSGDLVYVSDTLQQHVRVFRRLPDHSLELQRVIPLFTGVDNLNICPETGDLWVGAHPSVSDTFSHIRDRRHLAPSQVLRIQNAAGEYPEVTELYANDGRQLSGSTAAVVYNRRLLIGTVVDTLLYCDIMVPM
;
A
#
# COMPACT_ATOMS: atom_id res chain seq x y z
N MET A 1 52.03 -6.60 -16.07
CA MET A 1 50.67 -6.37 -16.61
C MET A 1 49.61 -7.23 -15.91
N ALA A 2 49.82 -8.54 -15.72
CA ALA A 2 48.83 -9.44 -15.10
C ALA A 2 48.32 -8.98 -13.71
N SER A 3 49.20 -8.47 -12.84
CA SER A 3 48.80 -7.96 -11.51
C SER A 3 47.91 -6.72 -11.56
N LYS A 4 48.08 -5.81 -12.54
CA LYS A 4 47.22 -4.61 -12.69
C LYS A 4 45.85 -4.94 -13.29
N ILE A 5 45.78 -5.97 -14.13
CA ILE A 5 44.53 -6.48 -14.70
C ILE A 5 43.70 -7.21 -13.63
N LEU A 6 44.35 -8.01 -12.79
CA LEU A 6 43.68 -8.71 -11.68
C LEU A 6 43.05 -7.75 -10.66
N VAL A 7 43.72 -6.61 -10.39
CA VAL A 7 43.22 -5.55 -9.48
C VAL A 7 41.95 -4.87 -9.99
N LEU A 8 41.70 -4.86 -11.30
CA LEU A 8 40.46 -4.33 -11.90
C LEU A 8 39.39 -5.41 -12.07
N LEU A 9 39.79 -6.66 -12.35
CA LEU A 9 38.85 -7.76 -12.54
C LEU A 9 38.14 -8.18 -11.25
N VAL A 10 38.81 -8.13 -10.09
CA VAL A 10 38.18 -8.53 -8.82
C VAL A 10 37.05 -7.57 -8.40
N PRO A 11 37.24 -6.23 -8.39
CA PRO A 11 36.15 -5.30 -8.12
C PRO A 11 35.03 -5.37 -9.16
N LEU A 12 35.36 -5.56 -10.44
CA LEU A 12 34.36 -5.70 -11.49
C LEU A 12 33.56 -6.99 -11.32
N ALA A 13 34.21 -8.11 -11.03
CA ALA A 13 33.54 -9.38 -10.76
C ALA A 13 32.68 -9.31 -9.50
N ALA A 14 33.16 -8.66 -8.43
CA ALA A 14 32.40 -8.42 -7.22
C ALA A 14 31.18 -7.53 -7.49
N PHE A 15 31.33 -6.46 -8.28
CA PHE A 15 30.23 -5.59 -8.70
C PHE A 15 29.20 -6.34 -9.55
N VAL A 16 29.64 -7.14 -10.53
CA VAL A 16 28.75 -7.96 -11.36
C VAL A 16 28.02 -8.99 -10.52
N PHE A 17 28.73 -9.70 -9.63
CA PHE A 17 28.13 -10.66 -8.71
C PHE A 17 27.10 -9.97 -7.81
N GLN A 18 27.46 -8.86 -7.16
CA GLN A 18 26.54 -8.10 -6.33
C GLN A 18 25.31 -7.63 -7.13
N SER A 19 25.49 -7.14 -8.35
CA SER A 19 24.41 -6.67 -9.22
C SER A 19 23.47 -7.80 -9.68
N LEU A 20 23.96 -9.03 -9.80
CA LEU A 20 23.16 -10.19 -10.18
C LEU A 20 22.41 -10.83 -9.01
N PHE A 21 22.99 -10.81 -7.80
CA PHE A 21 22.42 -11.47 -6.63
C PHE A 21 21.58 -10.56 -5.74
N GLN A 22 21.94 -9.27 -5.61
CA GLN A 22 21.17 -8.35 -4.76
C GLN A 22 19.70 -8.21 -5.15
N PRO A 23 19.30 -8.19 -6.44
CA PRO A 23 17.90 -8.17 -6.79
C PRO A 23 17.13 -9.33 -6.17
N ARG A 24 17.64 -10.57 -6.24
CA ARG A 24 16.96 -11.73 -5.63
C ARG A 24 16.75 -11.60 -4.13
N VAL A 25 17.70 -11.01 -3.42
CA VAL A 25 17.58 -10.77 -1.98
C VAL A 25 16.54 -9.69 -1.71
N ARG A 26 16.62 -8.54 -2.40
CA ARG A 26 15.68 -7.42 -2.24
C ARG A 26 14.23 -7.79 -2.60
N PHE A 27 14.07 -8.64 -3.60
CA PHE A 27 12.76 -9.12 -4.04
C PHE A 27 12.22 -10.26 -3.18
N GLY A 28 12.99 -10.76 -2.20
CA GLY A 28 12.52 -11.80 -1.28
C GLY A 28 12.48 -13.22 -1.88
N ASP A 29 13.15 -13.49 -3.01
CA ASP A 29 13.11 -14.79 -3.71
C ASP A 29 13.64 -15.97 -2.86
N HIS A 30 14.29 -15.68 -1.74
CA HIS A 30 14.87 -16.63 -0.80
C HIS A 30 13.96 -16.88 0.42
N ASN A 31 12.87 -16.13 0.55
CA ASN A 31 11.95 -16.27 1.66
C ASN A 31 11.10 -17.52 1.52
N HIS A 32 10.84 -18.17 2.66
CA HIS A 32 9.95 -19.32 2.75
C HIS A 32 8.75 -18.95 3.61
N VAL A 33 7.56 -19.29 3.14
CA VAL A 33 6.31 -19.00 3.85
C VAL A 33 5.77 -20.26 4.51
N TYR A 34 5.51 -20.17 5.81
CA TYR A 34 4.87 -21.23 6.60
C TYR A 34 3.41 -20.88 6.82
N ASN A 35 2.52 -21.66 6.23
CA ASN A 35 1.09 -21.38 6.26
C ASN A 35 0.54 -21.39 7.70
N HIS A 36 -0.05 -20.28 8.12
CA HIS A 36 -0.81 -20.17 9.37
C HIS A 36 -1.86 -19.06 9.24
N VAL A 37 -2.93 -19.20 10.01
CA VAL A 37 -4.07 -18.26 10.01
C VAL A 37 -4.45 -17.93 11.46
N PRO A 38 -4.98 -16.72 11.72
CA PRO A 38 -5.34 -16.31 13.08
C PRO A 38 -6.64 -16.95 13.60
N GLY A 39 -7.38 -17.61 12.73
CA GLY A 39 -8.66 -18.24 13.00
C GLY A 39 -9.37 -18.64 11.70
N THR A 40 -10.70 -18.66 11.72
CA THR A 40 -11.50 -19.03 10.55
C THR A 40 -11.41 -17.92 9.51
N CYS A 41 -10.94 -18.26 8.31
CA CYS A 41 -10.82 -17.33 7.19
C CYS A 41 -11.71 -17.75 6.01
N ARG A 42 -12.33 -16.79 5.35
CA ARG A 42 -13.15 -16.99 4.15
C ARG A 42 -12.98 -15.82 3.19
N LEU A 43 -13.06 -16.11 1.89
CA LEU A 43 -13.11 -15.07 0.88
C LEU A 43 -14.39 -14.25 1.03
N VAL A 44 -14.30 -12.96 0.76
CA VAL A 44 -15.46 -12.07 0.71
C VAL A 44 -16.02 -12.09 -0.72
N GLU A 45 -17.26 -12.54 -0.84
CA GLU A 45 -17.92 -12.69 -2.15
C GLU A 45 -18.04 -11.34 -2.88
N GLY A 46 -17.89 -11.38 -4.20
CA GLY A 46 -18.02 -10.20 -5.06
C GLY A 46 -16.73 -9.38 -5.26
N VAL A 47 -15.63 -9.70 -4.55
CA VAL A 47 -14.33 -9.06 -4.75
C VAL A 47 -13.36 -10.00 -5.46
N VAL A 48 -13.13 -9.77 -6.75
CA VAL A 48 -12.34 -10.66 -7.65
C VAL A 48 -11.34 -9.92 -8.55
N HIS A 49 -11.22 -8.60 -8.37
CA HIS A 49 -10.33 -7.72 -9.13
C HIS A 49 -9.54 -6.80 -8.18
N GLY A 50 -9.08 -7.36 -7.07
CA GLY A 50 -8.26 -6.68 -6.08
C GLY A 50 -9.07 -6.00 -4.99
N ALA A 51 -8.42 -5.83 -3.85
CA ALA A 51 -8.80 -4.99 -2.73
C ALA A 51 -7.50 -4.34 -2.27
N GLU A 52 -6.92 -3.49 -3.12
CA GLU A 52 -5.51 -3.13 -3.06
C GLU A 52 -5.22 -2.36 -1.76
N ASP A 53 -6.06 -1.40 -1.42
CA ASP A 53 -5.98 -0.72 -0.14
C ASP A 53 -7.31 -0.73 0.62
N ILE A 54 -7.19 -0.66 1.94
CA ILE A 54 -8.30 -0.70 2.88
C ILE A 54 -8.02 0.30 4.00
N VAL A 55 -8.92 1.26 4.20
CA VAL A 55 -8.90 2.13 5.38
C VAL A 55 -10.18 1.98 6.16
N ARG A 56 -10.13 2.12 7.49
CA ARG A 56 -11.33 1.99 8.33
C ARG A 56 -11.56 3.14 9.28
N THR A 57 -12.84 3.40 9.55
CA THR A 57 -13.27 4.31 10.60
C THR A 57 -13.06 3.70 11.99
N ARG A 58 -13.14 4.54 13.02
CA ARG A 58 -13.14 4.09 14.42
C ARG A 58 -14.33 3.20 14.76
N ASP A 59 -15.46 3.38 14.07
CA ASP A 59 -16.68 2.59 14.29
C ASP A 59 -16.74 1.29 13.47
N GLY A 60 -15.69 0.95 12.72
CA GLY A 60 -15.56 -0.34 12.04
C GLY A 60 -16.10 -0.40 10.60
N LEU A 61 -16.38 0.73 9.96
CA LEU A 61 -16.62 0.74 8.51
C LEU A 61 -15.28 0.74 7.77
N ALA A 62 -15.09 -0.22 6.87
CA ALA A 62 -13.91 -0.32 6.01
C ALA A 62 -14.25 0.11 4.57
N PHE A 63 -13.50 1.07 4.05
CA PHE A 63 -13.50 1.48 2.65
C PHE A 63 -12.42 0.71 1.92
N ILE A 64 -12.73 0.19 0.74
CA ILE A 64 -11.83 -0.68 -0.02
C ILE A 64 -11.73 -0.15 -1.45
N SER A 65 -10.51 0.05 -1.94
CA SER A 65 -10.25 0.32 -3.35
C SER A 65 -10.18 -0.99 -4.12
N THR A 66 -10.94 -1.11 -5.21
CA THR A 66 -10.97 -2.32 -6.02
C THR A 66 -10.94 -1.97 -7.50
N GLY A 67 -10.43 -2.90 -8.31
CA GLY A 67 -10.42 -2.77 -9.76
C GLY A 67 -9.30 -1.90 -10.31
N MET A 68 -8.22 -1.73 -9.54
CA MET A 68 -6.97 -1.13 -10.01
C MET A 68 -6.43 -1.96 -11.19
N LYS A 69 -6.01 -1.28 -12.25
CA LYS A 69 -5.41 -1.95 -13.42
C LYS A 69 -3.89 -1.88 -13.30
N PRO A 70 -3.19 -3.03 -13.24
CA PRO A 70 -1.74 -3.02 -13.14
C PRO A 70 -1.11 -2.26 -14.31
N PRO A 71 -0.04 -1.50 -14.07
CA PRO A 71 0.66 -0.78 -15.13
C PRO A 71 1.14 -1.71 -16.26
N PRO A 72 1.18 -1.24 -17.52
CA PRO A 72 1.74 -2.01 -18.64
C PRO A 72 3.16 -2.51 -18.41
N ALA A 73 3.93 -1.86 -17.54
CA ALA A 73 5.24 -2.29 -17.10
C ALA A 73 5.25 -3.70 -16.46
N PHE A 74 4.13 -4.23 -15.99
CA PHE A 74 4.04 -5.58 -15.45
C PHE A 74 3.65 -6.65 -16.48
N ASN A 75 3.25 -6.25 -17.69
CA ASN A 75 2.65 -7.14 -18.69
C ASN A 75 1.50 -7.98 -18.08
N PRO A 76 0.45 -7.34 -17.53
CA PRO A 76 -0.56 -8.03 -16.74
C PRO A 76 -1.36 -9.06 -17.54
N ASP A 77 -1.83 -10.09 -16.85
CA ASP A 77 -2.80 -11.04 -17.40
C ASP A 77 -4.04 -10.27 -17.92
N PRO A 78 -4.55 -10.57 -19.12
CA PRO A 78 -5.74 -9.91 -19.67
C PRO A 78 -6.99 -9.99 -18.78
N TRP A 79 -7.07 -10.96 -17.86
CA TRP A 79 -8.11 -11.04 -16.85
C TRP A 79 -8.18 -9.77 -15.99
N TYR A 80 -7.04 -9.28 -15.51
CA TYR A 80 -6.99 -8.11 -14.62
C TYR A 80 -7.34 -6.81 -15.35
N LEU A 81 -7.18 -6.76 -16.68
CA LEU A 81 -7.50 -5.57 -17.49
C LEU A 81 -9.01 -5.36 -17.69
N GLN A 82 -9.83 -6.37 -17.39
CA GLN A 82 -11.30 -6.31 -17.44
C GLN A 82 -11.90 -5.62 -16.21
N ALA A 83 -11.08 -5.34 -15.19
CA ALA A 83 -11.52 -4.70 -13.96
C ALA A 83 -12.20 -3.34 -14.20
N VAL A 84 -13.19 -3.06 -13.36
CA VAL A 84 -13.87 -1.76 -13.26
C VAL A 84 -13.59 -1.21 -11.87
N GLY A 85 -12.97 -0.04 -11.81
CA GLY A 85 -12.61 0.59 -10.55
C GLY A 85 -13.83 0.99 -9.73
N LYS A 86 -13.83 0.67 -8.44
CA LYS A 86 -14.91 0.98 -7.49
C LYS A 86 -14.35 1.29 -6.11
N ILE A 87 -15.15 1.98 -5.30
CA ILE A 87 -14.95 1.99 -3.84
C ILE A 87 -16.04 1.14 -3.20
N LEU A 88 -15.63 0.13 -2.45
CA LEU A 88 -16.53 -0.73 -1.69
C LEU A 88 -16.55 -0.31 -0.21
N LEU A 89 -17.65 -0.64 0.45
CA LEU A 89 -17.84 -0.51 1.89
C LEU A 89 -18.10 -1.89 2.48
N PHE A 90 -17.42 -2.19 3.58
CA PHE A 90 -17.64 -3.38 4.40
C PHE A 90 -17.85 -2.97 5.85
N ASP A 91 -18.91 -3.46 6.50
CA ASP A 91 -19.14 -3.22 7.93
C ASP A 91 -18.51 -4.35 8.76
N LEU A 92 -17.38 -4.08 9.42
CA LEU A 92 -16.72 -5.04 10.30
C LEU A 92 -17.59 -5.43 11.50
N LYS A 93 -18.68 -4.72 11.81
CA LYS A 93 -19.68 -5.12 12.83
C LYS A 93 -20.68 -6.14 12.30
N LYS A 94 -20.97 -6.13 11.00
CA LYS A 94 -21.94 -7.00 10.32
C LYS A 94 -21.33 -7.67 9.09
N PRO A 95 -20.31 -8.51 9.29
CA PRO A 95 -19.56 -9.11 8.18
C PRO A 95 -20.42 -10.03 7.28
N GLU A 96 -21.60 -10.44 7.74
CA GLU A 96 -22.60 -11.20 6.99
C GLU A 96 -23.28 -10.38 5.87
N ASP A 97 -23.27 -9.04 5.95
CA ASP A 97 -23.86 -8.16 4.94
C ASP A 97 -22.99 -8.09 3.65
N GLY A 98 -21.75 -8.59 3.71
CA GLY A 98 -20.81 -8.57 2.60
C GLY A 98 -20.31 -7.16 2.23
N VAL A 99 -19.83 -7.02 0.99
CA VAL A 99 -19.41 -5.72 0.45
C VAL A 99 -20.55 -5.00 -0.26
N ARG A 100 -20.59 -3.68 -0.13
CA ARG A 100 -21.49 -2.81 -0.89
C ARG A 100 -20.68 -1.80 -1.71
N GLU A 101 -20.99 -1.65 -2.98
CA GLU A 101 -20.46 -0.57 -3.80
C GLU A 101 -21.03 0.79 -3.36
N LEU A 102 -20.15 1.77 -3.15
CA LEU A 102 -20.54 3.12 -2.80
C LEU A 102 -20.93 3.92 -4.05
N LYS A 103 -22.09 4.56 -4.00
CA LYS A 103 -22.47 5.54 -5.03
C LYS A 103 -21.57 6.78 -4.89
N ILE A 104 -21.00 7.23 -6.00
CA ILE A 104 -20.24 8.48 -6.08
C ILE A 104 -21.10 9.55 -6.75
N GLU A 105 -21.16 10.75 -6.17
CA GLU A 105 -21.89 11.90 -6.70
C GLU A 105 -20.99 13.15 -6.74
N PRO A 106 -21.05 13.97 -7.81
CA PRO A 106 -21.91 13.82 -8.98
C PRO A 106 -21.34 12.74 -9.93
N GLU A 107 -22.19 12.06 -10.72
CA GLU A 107 -21.78 10.89 -11.53
C GLU A 107 -20.78 11.27 -12.64
N GLU A 108 -20.79 12.53 -13.06
CA GLU A 108 -19.92 13.11 -14.06
C GLU A 108 -18.43 12.95 -13.73
N ILE A 109 -18.05 12.85 -12.45
CA ILE A 109 -16.66 12.61 -12.03
C ILE A 109 -16.15 11.23 -12.49
N LEU A 110 -17.07 10.29 -12.73
CA LEU A 110 -16.77 8.93 -13.19
C LEU A 110 -16.67 8.82 -14.72
N SER A 111 -16.90 9.90 -15.46
CA SER A 111 -16.82 9.90 -16.93
C SER A 111 -15.44 9.50 -17.47
N GLU A 112 -14.39 9.78 -16.70
CA GLU A 112 -13.00 9.37 -16.99
C GLU A 112 -12.68 7.94 -16.51
N GLY A 113 -13.65 7.23 -15.93
CA GLY A 113 -13.47 5.99 -15.18
C GLY A 113 -12.88 6.23 -13.79
N LEU A 114 -13.00 5.25 -12.90
CA LEU A 114 -12.29 5.23 -11.63
C LEU A 114 -11.09 4.28 -11.76
N GLY A 115 -9.90 4.72 -11.35
CA GLY A 115 -8.71 3.89 -11.27
C GLY A 115 -8.15 3.92 -9.86
N PRO A 116 -8.93 3.47 -8.86
CA PRO A 116 -8.62 3.72 -7.45
C PRO A 116 -7.45 2.83 -7.02
N HIS A 117 -6.55 3.40 -6.23
CA HIS A 117 -5.36 2.74 -5.68
C HIS A 117 -5.35 2.98 -4.15
N GLY A 118 -4.31 3.60 -3.59
CA GLY A 118 -4.25 3.91 -2.16
C GLY A 118 -5.36 4.85 -1.65
N LEU A 119 -5.67 4.71 -0.36
CA LEU A 119 -6.76 5.38 0.34
C LEU A 119 -6.25 6.09 1.60
N GLY A 120 -6.73 7.31 1.79
CA GLY A 120 -6.54 8.07 3.03
C GLY A 120 -7.87 8.37 3.71
N LEU A 121 -7.94 8.19 5.03
CA LEU A 121 -9.14 8.51 5.80
C LEU A 121 -8.88 9.63 6.80
N TYR A 122 -9.73 10.66 6.78
CA TYR A 122 -9.76 11.69 7.81
C TYR A 122 -11.12 11.70 8.49
N GLU A 123 -11.11 11.47 9.81
CA GLU A 123 -12.30 11.43 10.66
C GLU A 123 -12.17 12.48 11.78
N ASN A 124 -12.97 13.55 11.73
CA ASN A 124 -12.93 14.59 12.76
C ASN A 124 -13.86 14.27 13.95
N TYR A 125 -13.72 15.02 15.04
CA TYR A 125 -14.53 14.86 16.26
C TYR A 125 -16.03 15.14 16.06
N ALA A 126 -16.40 15.85 14.99
CA ALA A 126 -17.80 16.09 14.64
C ALA A 126 -18.43 14.92 13.86
N GLY A 127 -17.66 13.86 13.57
CA GLY A 127 -18.12 12.68 12.84
C GLY A 127 -18.10 12.85 11.32
N GLU A 128 -17.48 13.91 10.80
CA GLU A 128 -17.26 14.06 9.37
C GLU A 128 -16.14 13.13 8.91
N ILE A 129 -16.41 12.41 7.81
CA ILE A 129 -15.47 11.48 7.20
C ILE A 129 -15.11 12.02 5.81
N ARG A 130 -13.81 12.23 5.59
CA ARG A 130 -13.22 12.48 4.28
C ARG A 130 -12.45 11.24 3.84
N LEU A 131 -12.71 10.78 2.62
CA LEU A 131 -11.96 9.73 1.96
C LEU A 131 -11.15 10.36 0.83
N PHE A 132 -9.84 10.19 0.89
CA PHE A 132 -8.89 10.56 -0.14
C PHE A 132 -8.61 9.31 -0.96
N VAL A 133 -8.73 9.40 -2.27
CA VAL A 133 -8.58 8.26 -3.19
C VAL A 133 -7.53 8.63 -4.20
N VAL A 134 -6.43 7.89 -4.24
CA VAL A 134 -5.48 7.96 -5.34
C VAL A 134 -6.16 7.37 -6.58
N ASN A 135 -6.20 8.14 -7.68
CA ASN A 135 -6.81 7.73 -8.93
C ASN A 135 -5.85 7.88 -10.10
N HIS A 136 -5.67 6.78 -10.83
CA HIS A 136 -4.85 6.72 -12.04
C HIS A 136 -5.70 6.96 -13.29
N HIS A 137 -5.39 8.03 -14.01
CA HIS A 137 -6.00 8.35 -15.30
C HIS A 137 -4.95 8.42 -16.40
N LYS A 138 -5.41 8.39 -17.66
CA LYS A 138 -4.52 8.54 -18.82
C LYS A 138 -3.74 9.86 -18.83
N GLU A 139 -4.33 10.91 -18.29
CA GLU A 139 -3.73 12.26 -18.19
C GLU A 139 -2.78 12.42 -16.99
N GLY A 140 -2.62 11.38 -16.18
CA GLY A 140 -1.80 11.37 -14.97
C GLY A 140 -2.60 11.14 -13.70
N ASP A 141 -1.85 11.01 -12.61
CA ASP A 141 -2.39 10.68 -11.30
C ASP A 141 -3.06 11.89 -10.66
N ARG A 142 -4.05 11.62 -9.81
CA ARG A 142 -4.70 12.63 -8.99
C ARG A 142 -5.15 12.04 -7.66
N VAL A 143 -5.35 12.91 -6.67
CA VAL A 143 -6.02 12.53 -5.43
C VAL A 143 -7.42 13.14 -5.44
N ASP A 144 -8.44 12.28 -5.46
CA ASP A 144 -9.83 12.67 -5.35
C ASP A 144 -10.28 12.64 -3.89
N ILE A 145 -10.85 13.74 -3.43
CA ILE A 145 -11.31 13.92 -2.05
C ILE A 145 -12.84 13.84 -2.06
N PHE A 146 -13.37 12.93 -1.25
CA PHE A 146 -14.80 12.71 -1.08
C PHE A 146 -15.21 12.93 0.36
N ARG A 147 -16.43 13.42 0.56
CA ARG A 147 -17.15 13.36 1.83
C ARG A 147 -18.01 12.10 1.85
N TYR A 148 -17.83 11.25 2.85
CA TYR A 148 -18.75 10.15 3.07
C TYR A 148 -20.02 10.65 3.78
N VAL A 149 -21.19 10.33 3.23
CA VAL A 149 -22.49 10.79 3.74
C VAL A 149 -23.27 9.61 4.33
N ARG A 150 -23.64 9.74 5.60
CA ARG A 150 -24.53 8.84 6.32
C ARG A 150 -25.95 9.44 6.38
N PRO A 151 -27.03 8.62 6.33
CA PRO A 151 -27.04 7.16 6.25
C PRO A 151 -27.02 6.59 4.82
N GLU A 152 -26.99 7.43 3.80
CA GLU A 152 -27.14 7.03 2.39
C GLU A 152 -26.03 6.07 1.92
N ALA A 153 -24.89 6.08 2.62
CA ALA A 153 -23.68 5.34 2.26
C ALA A 153 -23.26 5.67 0.83
N LYS A 154 -22.93 6.95 0.64
CA LYS A 154 -22.45 7.50 -0.64
C LYS A 154 -21.23 8.40 -0.41
N LEU A 155 -20.45 8.55 -1.47
CA LEU A 155 -19.31 9.46 -1.54
C LEU A 155 -19.70 10.69 -2.35
N GLN A 156 -19.70 11.85 -1.70
CA GLN A 156 -19.88 13.13 -2.38
C GLN A 156 -18.50 13.70 -2.72
N HIS A 157 -18.21 13.87 -4.00
CA HIS A 157 -16.98 14.50 -4.47
C HIS A 157 -16.88 15.92 -3.93
N VAL A 158 -15.68 16.26 -3.44
CA VAL A 158 -15.35 17.59 -2.91
C VAL A 158 -14.36 18.26 -3.84
N ARG A 159 -13.29 17.55 -4.23
CA ARG A 159 -12.19 18.11 -5.01
C ARG A 159 -11.34 17.02 -5.66
N SER A 160 -10.75 17.34 -6.80
CA SER A 160 -9.66 16.57 -7.42
C SER A 160 -8.38 17.38 -7.36
N VAL A 161 -7.29 16.78 -6.87
CA VAL A 161 -5.99 17.43 -6.74
C VAL A 161 -4.99 16.81 -7.71
N ARG A 162 -4.45 17.63 -8.61
CA ARG A 162 -3.34 17.31 -9.52
C ARG A 162 -2.23 18.31 -9.27
N ASP A 163 -1.00 17.84 -9.28
CA ASP A 163 0.19 18.67 -9.12
C ASP A 163 1.37 17.99 -9.84
N PRO A 164 2.31 18.71 -10.48
CA PRO A 164 3.49 18.11 -11.09
C PRO A 164 4.34 17.24 -10.17
N LEU A 165 4.29 17.47 -8.84
CA LEU A 165 4.98 16.63 -7.87
C LEU A 165 4.23 15.32 -7.57
N LEU A 166 2.94 15.20 -7.91
CA LEU A 166 2.11 14.00 -7.77
C LEU A 166 2.12 13.22 -9.09
N HIS A 167 3.21 12.52 -9.37
CA HIS A 167 3.54 12.04 -10.71
C HIS A 167 3.56 10.51 -10.86
N SER A 168 3.55 9.76 -9.76
CA SER A 168 3.42 8.29 -9.70
C SER A 168 2.83 7.90 -8.34
N VAL A 169 1.67 8.45 -8.01
CA VAL A 169 1.11 8.41 -6.65
C VAL A 169 0.69 6.99 -6.29
N ASN A 170 1.15 6.47 -5.17
CA ASN A 170 0.79 5.13 -4.71
C ASN A 170 -0.28 5.18 -3.62
N ASP A 171 0.01 5.91 -2.53
CA ASP A 171 -0.87 6.02 -1.37
C ASP A 171 -0.90 7.45 -0.79
N VAL A 172 -1.87 7.71 0.09
CA VAL A 172 -2.16 9.04 0.62
C VAL A 172 -2.50 9.02 2.12
N LEU A 173 -1.80 9.84 2.90
CA LEU A 173 -2.11 10.11 4.30
C LEU A 173 -2.82 11.45 4.43
N ALA A 174 -4.11 11.41 4.72
CA ALA A 174 -4.90 12.60 5.02
C ALA A 174 -4.48 13.24 6.35
N THR A 175 -4.16 14.54 6.34
CA THR A 175 -3.78 15.30 7.54
C THR A 175 -4.75 16.43 7.87
N GLY A 176 -5.79 16.59 7.05
CA GLY A 176 -6.85 17.57 7.21
C GLY A 176 -7.98 17.29 6.22
N THR A 177 -8.87 18.26 6.02
CA THR A 177 -9.98 18.15 5.07
C THR A 177 -9.55 18.26 3.61
N ASP A 178 -8.38 18.84 3.35
CA ASP A 178 -7.83 19.15 2.03
C ASP A 178 -6.30 19.07 1.94
N ALA A 179 -5.62 18.70 3.04
CA ALA A 179 -4.16 18.57 3.11
C ALA A 179 -3.76 17.11 3.37
N PHE A 180 -2.69 16.66 2.73
CA PHE A 180 -2.26 15.27 2.77
C PHE A 180 -0.78 15.10 2.44
N PHE A 181 -0.20 13.98 2.89
CA PHE A 181 1.02 13.45 2.29
C PHE A 181 0.66 12.41 1.23
N ALA A 182 1.48 12.28 0.21
CA ALA A 182 1.37 11.25 -0.81
C ALA A 182 2.74 10.65 -1.11
N THR A 183 2.78 9.36 -1.38
CA THR A 183 3.98 8.65 -1.84
C THR A 183 3.99 8.63 -3.36
N ASN A 184 5.13 8.89 -3.99
CA ASN A 184 5.34 8.51 -5.39
C ASN A 184 6.22 7.27 -5.43
N ASP A 185 5.73 6.16 -5.99
CA ASP A 185 6.42 4.87 -5.94
C ASP A 185 7.53 4.70 -6.98
N HIS A 186 7.54 5.54 -8.03
CA HIS A 186 8.55 5.56 -9.08
C HIS A 186 8.88 6.99 -9.48
N TYR A 187 10.13 7.19 -9.90
CA TYR A 187 10.55 8.41 -10.57
C TYR A 187 10.43 8.30 -12.09
N CYS A 188 10.74 7.13 -12.65
CA CYS A 188 10.69 6.93 -14.10
C CYS A 188 9.25 6.69 -14.60
N HIS A 189 8.90 7.25 -15.75
CA HIS A 189 7.57 7.05 -16.36
C HIS A 189 7.55 5.99 -17.47
N ALA A 190 8.65 5.82 -18.20
CA ALA A 190 8.68 4.87 -19.31
C ALA A 190 8.70 3.43 -18.76
N PRO A 191 7.87 2.50 -19.27
CA PRO A 191 7.76 1.15 -18.71
C PRO A 191 9.08 0.38 -18.60
N TRP A 192 10.01 0.57 -19.55
CA TRP A 192 11.32 -0.07 -19.51
C TRP A 192 12.24 0.57 -18.47
N ALA A 193 12.12 1.88 -18.25
CA ALA A 193 12.91 2.62 -17.26
C ALA A 193 12.43 2.31 -15.84
N MET A 194 11.12 2.22 -15.61
CA MET A 194 10.55 1.74 -14.34
C MET A 194 11.04 0.33 -13.99
N LYS A 195 11.06 -0.59 -14.97
CA LYS A 195 11.62 -1.94 -14.76
C LYS A 195 13.08 -1.88 -14.33
N LEU A 196 13.87 -1.01 -14.95
CA LEU A 196 15.29 -0.84 -14.63
C LEU A 196 15.49 -0.20 -13.26
N GLU A 197 14.70 0.82 -12.92
CA GLU A 197 14.67 1.48 -11.60
C GLU A 197 14.44 0.45 -10.48
N ARG A 198 13.40 -0.39 -10.62
CA ARG A 198 13.10 -1.47 -9.67
C ARG A 198 14.19 -2.54 -9.63
N PHE A 199 14.65 -3.01 -10.78
CA PHE A 199 15.66 -4.06 -10.86
C PHE A 199 16.98 -3.64 -10.21
N LEU A 200 17.40 -2.39 -10.43
CA LEU A 200 18.59 -1.81 -9.81
C LEU A 200 18.32 -1.34 -8.37
N GLY A 201 17.06 -1.29 -7.94
CA GLY A 201 16.60 -0.77 -6.64
C GLY A 201 17.06 0.67 -6.39
N LEU A 202 16.96 1.51 -7.41
CA LEU A 202 17.35 2.92 -7.31
C LEU A 202 16.43 3.64 -6.34
N ALA A 203 17.02 4.42 -5.43
CA ALA A 203 16.29 5.10 -4.38
C ALA A 203 15.78 6.48 -4.84
N TRP A 204 14.99 6.53 -5.91
CA TRP A 204 14.53 7.78 -6.54
C TRP A 204 13.08 8.15 -6.22
N SER A 205 12.35 7.25 -5.56
CA SER A 205 10.99 7.51 -5.09
C SER A 205 10.99 8.48 -3.89
N ASN A 206 9.88 9.19 -3.69
CA ASN A 206 9.76 10.26 -2.70
C ASN A 206 8.37 10.33 -2.04
N VAL A 207 8.26 11.20 -1.03
CA VAL A 207 7.02 11.60 -0.37
C VAL A 207 6.81 13.09 -0.61
N VAL A 208 5.58 13.46 -0.95
CA VAL A 208 5.15 14.84 -1.19
C VAL A 208 4.12 15.23 -0.15
N TYR A 209 4.17 16.48 0.31
CA TYR A 209 3.13 17.08 1.13
C TYR A 209 2.37 18.11 0.31
N PHE A 210 1.04 18.02 0.31
CA PHE A 210 0.13 19.00 -0.26
C PHE A 210 -0.63 19.71 0.86
N ASN A 211 -0.50 21.04 0.93
CA ASN A 211 -1.05 21.84 2.03
C ASN A 211 -2.49 22.34 1.79
N GLY A 212 -3.18 21.87 0.74
CA GLY A 212 -4.46 22.38 0.28
C GLY A 212 -4.35 23.32 -0.93
N THR A 213 -3.17 23.89 -1.18
CA THR A 213 -2.92 24.83 -2.30
C THR A 213 -1.70 24.43 -3.13
N THR A 214 -0.59 24.12 -2.50
CA THR A 214 0.70 23.83 -3.16
C THR A 214 1.31 22.55 -2.62
N ALA A 215 2.03 21.84 -3.48
CA ALA A 215 2.82 20.67 -3.10
C ALA A 215 4.30 21.01 -2.85
N SER A 216 4.94 20.24 -1.97
CA SER A 216 6.40 20.26 -1.73
C SER A 216 6.91 18.86 -1.40
N VAL A 217 8.15 18.54 -1.79
CA VAL A 217 8.79 17.27 -1.40
C VAL A 217 9.03 17.26 0.11
N ALA A 218 8.60 16.21 0.79
CA ALA A 218 8.69 16.05 2.23
C ALA A 218 9.82 15.10 2.66
N ALA A 219 10.09 14.05 1.88
CA ALA A 219 11.26 13.17 2.00
C ALA A 219 11.54 12.48 0.66
N ASP A 220 12.76 11.99 0.48
CA ASP A 220 13.20 11.24 -0.70
C ASP A 220 14.08 10.05 -0.31
N GLY A 221 14.62 9.35 -1.32
CA GLY A 221 15.58 8.28 -1.10
C GLY A 221 14.93 6.93 -0.80
N PHE A 222 13.74 6.66 -1.35
CA PHE A 222 13.04 5.38 -1.24
C PHE A 222 13.25 4.54 -2.50
N SER A 223 13.38 3.21 -2.36
CA SER A 223 13.45 2.35 -3.54
C SER A 223 12.07 2.15 -4.16
N ILE A 224 11.04 1.98 -3.33
CA ILE A 224 9.62 2.09 -3.70
C ILE A 224 8.88 2.63 -2.46
N ALA A 225 8.65 3.94 -2.36
CA ALA A 225 7.75 4.49 -1.34
C ALA A 225 6.33 4.07 -1.70
N ASN A 226 5.78 3.16 -0.91
CA ASN A 226 4.48 2.56 -1.19
C ASN A 226 3.41 3.25 -0.33
N SER A 227 3.27 2.87 0.94
CA SER A 227 2.22 3.40 1.82
C SER A 227 2.73 4.35 2.87
N ILE A 228 1.84 5.20 3.36
CA ILE A 228 2.13 6.24 4.35
C ILE A 228 1.05 6.32 5.43
N ALA A 229 1.46 6.29 6.69
CA ALA A 229 0.54 6.31 7.83
C ALA A 229 1.07 7.16 8.99
N THR A 230 0.19 7.53 9.91
CA THR A 230 0.55 8.28 11.14
C THR A 230 -0.17 7.71 12.34
N PRO A 231 0.49 7.56 13.51
CA PRO A 231 -0.20 7.19 14.72
C PRO A 231 -1.16 8.32 15.15
N PRO A 232 -2.12 8.05 16.06
CA PRO A 232 -3.09 9.07 16.49
C PRO A 232 -2.49 10.37 17.06
N SER A 233 -1.23 10.34 17.56
CA SER A 233 -0.56 11.55 18.04
C SER A 233 -0.20 12.53 16.92
N GLY A 234 -0.01 12.05 15.69
CA GLY A 234 0.34 12.88 14.52
C GLY A 234 1.80 13.35 14.45
N ASP A 235 2.62 13.04 15.47
CA ASP A 235 4.02 13.52 15.58
C ASP A 235 4.99 12.76 14.68
N LEU A 236 4.64 11.51 14.33
CA LEU A 236 5.45 10.62 13.51
C LEU A 236 4.73 10.30 12.20
N VAL A 237 5.51 9.97 11.18
CA VAL A 237 5.02 9.45 9.90
C VAL A 237 5.77 8.16 9.59
N TYR A 238 5.03 7.11 9.27
CA TYR A 238 5.55 5.83 8.83
C TYR A 238 5.41 5.75 7.32
N VAL A 239 6.46 5.31 6.63
CA VAL A 239 6.44 5.09 5.19
C VAL A 239 7.02 3.72 4.89
N SER A 240 6.30 2.90 4.14
CA SER A 240 6.83 1.61 3.67
C SER A 240 7.76 1.81 2.49
N ASP A 241 8.84 1.05 2.47
CA ASP A 241 9.79 1.03 1.36
C ASP A 241 10.00 -0.41 0.91
N THR A 242 9.24 -0.80 -0.11
CA THR A 242 8.96 -2.20 -0.46
C THR A 242 10.24 -2.98 -0.75
N LEU A 243 11.11 -2.47 -1.62
CA LEU A 243 12.32 -3.20 -2.05
C LEU A 243 13.46 -3.17 -1.03
N GLN A 244 13.39 -2.28 -0.04
CA GLN A 244 14.31 -2.28 1.10
C GLN A 244 13.77 -3.08 2.28
N GLN A 245 12.54 -3.60 2.18
CA GLN A 245 11.92 -4.53 3.13
C GLN A 245 11.80 -3.98 4.56
N HIS A 246 11.46 -2.70 4.67
CA HIS A 246 11.41 -1.98 5.94
C HIS A 246 10.32 -0.91 5.99
N VAL A 247 9.93 -0.54 7.21
CA VAL A 247 9.14 0.67 7.48
C VAL A 247 10.08 1.74 8.00
N ARG A 248 10.08 2.91 7.34
CA ARG A 248 10.85 4.07 7.77
C ARG A 248 10.00 4.95 8.68
N VAL A 249 10.58 5.34 9.82
CA VAL A 249 9.92 6.18 10.84
C VAL A 249 10.50 7.59 10.77
N PHE A 250 9.64 8.56 10.50
CA PHE A 250 10.00 9.96 10.37
C PHE A 250 9.38 10.80 11.48
N ARG A 251 10.09 11.84 11.89
CA ARG A 251 9.54 12.95 12.68
C ARG A 251 9.04 14.01 11.71
N ARG A 252 7.80 14.46 11.89
CA ARG A 252 7.24 15.56 11.10
C ARG A 252 7.75 16.90 11.64
N LEU A 253 8.42 17.68 10.80
CA LEU A 253 8.88 19.02 11.16
C LEU A 253 7.76 20.08 11.00
N PRO A 254 7.92 21.29 11.59
CA PRO A 254 6.91 22.34 11.47
C PRO A 254 6.60 22.78 10.03
N ASP A 255 7.57 22.65 9.11
CA ASP A 255 7.40 22.92 7.67
C ASP A 255 6.86 21.71 6.88
N HIS A 256 6.52 20.63 7.59
CA HIS A 256 6.04 19.36 7.06
C HIS A 256 7.07 18.53 6.27
N SER A 257 8.34 18.90 6.29
CA SER A 257 9.41 17.97 5.91
C SER A 257 9.49 16.81 6.91
N LEU A 258 10.00 15.66 6.45
CA LEU A 258 10.07 14.42 7.21
C LEU A 258 11.53 14.08 7.50
N GLU A 259 11.90 14.12 8.77
CA GLU A 259 13.25 13.78 9.22
C GLU A 259 13.32 12.32 9.67
N LEU A 260 14.11 11.50 8.98
CA LEU A 260 14.26 10.08 9.29
C LEU A 260 14.82 9.90 10.71
N GLN A 261 14.10 9.18 11.55
CA GLN A 261 14.53 8.85 12.92
C GLN A 261 15.12 7.45 12.98
N ARG A 262 14.42 6.47 12.38
CA ARG A 262 14.85 5.06 12.38
C ARG A 262 14.15 4.25 11.29
N VAL A 263 14.54 2.98 11.25
CA VAL A 263 14.06 1.96 10.34
C VAL A 263 13.61 0.73 11.14
N ILE A 264 12.47 0.14 10.76
CA ILE A 264 12.00 -1.14 11.28
C ILE A 264 12.15 -2.18 10.15
N PRO A 265 13.18 -3.04 10.19
CA PRO A 265 13.37 -4.08 9.17
C PRO A 265 12.33 -5.19 9.35
N LEU A 266 11.65 -5.56 8.27
CA LEU A 266 10.62 -6.62 8.25
C LEU A 266 11.01 -7.82 7.39
N PHE A 267 12.05 -7.70 6.56
CA PHE A 267 12.59 -8.77 5.70
C PHE A 267 11.55 -9.37 4.71
N THR A 268 10.55 -8.57 4.39
CA THR A 268 9.45 -8.87 3.45
C THR A 268 9.16 -7.62 2.63
N GLY A 269 8.62 -7.75 1.43
CA GLY A 269 8.20 -6.61 0.61
C GLY A 269 7.02 -5.89 1.26
N VAL A 270 7.29 -4.78 1.94
CA VAL A 270 6.28 -4.03 2.69
C VAL A 270 5.37 -3.25 1.72
N ASP A 271 4.06 -3.43 1.85
CA ASP A 271 3.05 -2.75 1.04
C ASP A 271 2.26 -1.75 1.92
N ASN A 272 0.92 -1.89 2.03
CA ASN A 272 0.07 -0.92 2.72
C ASN A 272 0.14 -0.98 4.25
N LEU A 273 0.17 0.22 4.85
CA LEU A 273 0.33 0.51 6.27
C LEU A 273 -0.99 1.03 6.86
N ASN A 274 -1.55 0.32 7.84
CA ASN A 274 -2.81 0.68 8.46
C ASN A 274 -2.70 0.80 9.98
N ILE A 275 -3.16 1.92 10.54
CA ILE A 275 -3.11 2.16 11.98
C ILE A 275 -4.43 1.73 12.61
N CYS A 276 -4.36 0.88 13.63
CA CYS A 276 -5.49 0.54 14.49
C CYS A 276 -5.82 1.74 15.39
N PRO A 277 -6.94 2.47 15.22
CA PRO A 277 -7.20 3.69 15.98
C PRO A 277 -7.34 3.48 17.49
N GLU A 278 -7.71 2.27 17.93
CA GLU A 278 -7.92 1.95 19.34
C GLU A 278 -6.62 1.60 20.07
N THR A 279 -5.62 1.03 19.37
CA THR A 279 -4.36 0.58 20.00
C THR A 279 -3.14 1.38 19.56
N GLY A 280 -3.21 2.04 18.39
CA GLY A 280 -2.06 2.67 17.74
C GLY A 280 -1.11 1.69 17.06
N ASP A 281 -1.43 0.39 17.06
CA ASP A 281 -0.61 -0.62 16.39
C ASP A 281 -0.68 -0.46 14.87
N LEU A 282 0.44 -0.75 14.22
CA LEU A 282 0.57 -0.72 12.78
C LEU A 282 0.32 -2.12 12.20
N TRP A 283 -0.60 -2.22 11.26
CA TRP A 283 -0.94 -3.43 10.51
C TRP A 283 -0.41 -3.29 9.10
N VAL A 284 0.23 -4.35 8.61
CA VAL A 284 1.00 -4.32 7.38
C VAL A 284 0.58 -5.50 6.52
N GLY A 285 0.12 -5.24 5.29
CA GLY A 285 0.12 -6.26 4.25
C GLY A 285 1.49 -6.31 3.58
N ALA A 286 1.96 -7.51 3.27
CA ALA A 286 3.30 -7.70 2.74
C ALA A 286 3.41 -8.83 1.72
N HIS A 287 4.45 -8.73 0.91
CA HIS A 287 4.87 -9.68 -0.12
C HIS A 287 6.15 -10.40 0.31
N PRO A 288 6.05 -11.63 0.85
CA PRO A 288 7.24 -12.43 1.15
C PRO A 288 8.18 -12.58 -0.05
N SER A 289 7.59 -12.64 -1.27
CA SER A 289 8.30 -12.61 -2.55
C SER A 289 7.65 -11.60 -3.49
N VAL A 290 8.33 -10.48 -3.72
CA VAL A 290 7.93 -9.43 -4.67
C VAL A 290 7.99 -9.98 -6.10
N SER A 291 8.96 -10.87 -6.39
CA SER A 291 9.04 -11.54 -7.70
C SER A 291 7.83 -12.41 -8.00
N ASP A 292 7.36 -13.19 -7.02
CA ASP A 292 6.16 -14.00 -7.19
C ASP A 292 4.91 -13.14 -7.33
N THR A 293 4.83 -12.03 -6.60
CA THR A 293 3.75 -11.04 -6.75
C THR A 293 3.70 -10.47 -8.17
N PHE A 294 4.85 -10.06 -8.72
CA PHE A 294 4.92 -9.57 -10.10
C PHE A 294 4.62 -10.67 -11.12
N SER A 295 5.01 -11.91 -10.83
CA SER A 295 4.70 -13.08 -11.67
C SER A 295 3.20 -13.41 -11.65
N HIS A 296 2.54 -13.28 -10.50
CA HIS A 296 1.10 -13.44 -10.34
C HIS A 296 0.29 -12.37 -11.10
N ILE A 297 0.75 -11.12 -11.10
CA ILE A 297 0.14 -10.04 -11.91
C ILE A 297 0.21 -10.38 -13.40
N ARG A 298 1.30 -11.00 -13.85
CA ARG A 298 1.51 -11.40 -15.25
C ARG A 298 0.75 -12.68 -15.64
N ASP A 299 0.62 -13.63 -14.73
CA ASP A 299 -0.10 -14.88 -14.92
C ASP A 299 -0.87 -15.20 -13.64
N ARG A 300 -2.20 -15.08 -13.70
CA ARG A 300 -3.08 -15.31 -12.55
C ARG A 300 -3.04 -16.74 -11.97
N ARG A 301 -2.41 -17.68 -12.67
CA ARG A 301 -2.22 -19.06 -12.20
C ARG A 301 -0.95 -19.23 -11.37
N HIS A 302 -0.01 -18.30 -11.47
CA HIS A 302 1.18 -18.26 -10.62
C HIS A 302 0.78 -17.80 -9.23
N LEU A 303 1.06 -18.56 -8.18
CA LEU A 303 0.67 -18.17 -6.82
C LEU A 303 1.69 -17.19 -6.23
N ALA A 304 1.21 -16.14 -5.56
CA ALA A 304 2.05 -15.21 -4.82
C ALA A 304 1.81 -15.38 -3.32
N PRO A 305 2.86 -15.56 -2.49
CA PRO A 305 2.65 -15.65 -1.06
C PRO A 305 2.06 -14.35 -0.48
N SER A 306 1.33 -14.48 0.62
CA SER A 306 0.68 -13.39 1.36
C SER A 306 1.12 -13.41 2.82
N GLN A 307 1.22 -12.25 3.44
CA GLN A 307 1.64 -12.08 4.83
C GLN A 307 0.97 -10.84 5.46
N VAL A 308 0.56 -10.97 6.72
CA VAL A 308 0.11 -9.85 7.54
C VAL A 308 0.94 -9.76 8.80
N LEU A 309 1.56 -8.60 9.01
CA LEU A 309 2.35 -8.29 10.19
C LEU A 309 1.62 -7.24 11.04
N ARG A 310 1.74 -7.39 12.36
CA ARG A 310 1.37 -6.37 13.34
C ARG A 310 2.64 -5.87 14.01
N ILE A 311 2.78 -4.55 14.10
CA ILE A 311 3.88 -3.87 14.75
C ILE A 311 3.33 -3.07 15.93
N GLN A 312 3.62 -3.55 17.13
CA GLN A 312 3.27 -2.87 18.37
C GLN A 312 4.41 -1.94 18.78
N ASN A 313 4.05 -0.82 19.41
CA ASN A 313 5.02 0.19 19.83
C ASN A 313 5.97 0.61 18.68
N ALA A 314 5.42 0.80 17.47
CA ALA A 314 6.19 1.21 16.29
C ALA A 314 6.97 2.52 16.51
N ALA A 315 6.54 3.34 17.49
CA ALA A 315 7.17 4.56 17.95
C ALA A 315 8.31 4.35 18.99
N GLY A 316 8.40 3.20 19.64
CA GLY A 316 9.40 2.90 20.67
C GLY A 316 10.72 2.35 20.16
N GLU A 317 11.70 2.22 21.06
CA GLU A 317 13.05 1.72 20.76
C GLU A 317 13.04 0.26 20.28
N TYR A 318 12.13 -0.55 20.82
CA TYR A 318 11.98 -1.97 20.51
C TYR A 318 10.54 -2.24 20.03
N PRO A 319 10.25 -2.02 18.73
CA PRO A 319 8.97 -2.42 18.17
C PRO A 319 8.83 -3.94 18.16
N GLU A 320 7.67 -4.45 18.57
CA GLU A 320 7.37 -5.88 18.55
C GLU A 320 6.63 -6.22 17.26
N VAL A 321 7.20 -7.14 16.48
CA VAL A 321 6.63 -7.58 15.20
C VAL A 321 6.06 -8.98 15.37
N THR A 322 4.76 -9.14 15.11
CA THR A 322 4.06 -10.42 15.13
C THR A 322 3.50 -10.72 13.74
N GLU A 323 3.78 -11.91 13.23
CA GLU A 323 3.15 -12.43 12.01
C GLU A 323 1.81 -13.08 12.38
N LEU A 324 0.71 -12.51 11.89
CA LEU A 324 -0.64 -12.97 12.25
C LEU A 324 -1.23 -13.91 11.20
N TYR A 325 -0.87 -13.72 9.94
CA TYR A 325 -1.31 -14.52 8.82
C TYR A 325 -0.14 -14.69 7.86
N ALA A 326 0.06 -15.90 7.37
CA ALA A 326 0.90 -16.14 6.19
C ALA A 326 0.36 -17.32 5.38
N ASN A 327 0.37 -17.19 4.06
CA ASN A 327 -0.09 -18.22 3.15
C ASN A 327 0.74 -18.26 1.86
N ASP A 328 0.96 -19.45 1.32
CA ASP A 328 1.68 -19.74 0.08
C ASP A 328 0.98 -19.28 -1.22
N GLY A 329 -0.11 -18.53 -1.12
CA GLY A 329 -0.89 -18.01 -2.24
C GLY A 329 -2.13 -18.83 -2.59
N ARG A 330 -2.28 -20.05 -2.04
CA ARG A 330 -3.44 -20.92 -2.35
C ARG A 330 -4.76 -20.40 -1.79
N GLN A 331 -4.74 -19.72 -0.65
CA GLN A 331 -5.91 -19.11 -0.04
C GLN A 331 -6.08 -17.65 -0.47
N LEU A 332 -4.97 -16.91 -0.54
CA LEU A 332 -4.93 -15.50 -0.91
C LEU A 332 -3.58 -15.20 -1.56
N SER A 333 -3.57 -14.67 -2.79
CA SER A 333 -2.34 -14.32 -3.51
C SER A 333 -2.02 -12.83 -3.47
N GLY A 334 -0.82 -12.48 -3.00
CA GLY A 334 -0.28 -11.11 -3.03
C GLY A 334 -1.02 -10.11 -2.14
N SER A 335 -1.00 -10.33 -0.82
CA SER A 335 -1.63 -9.43 0.16
C SER A 335 -0.99 -8.05 0.21
N THR A 336 -1.81 -7.00 0.28
CA THR A 336 -1.37 -5.60 0.22
C THR A 336 -1.74 -4.81 1.47
N ALA A 337 -2.98 -4.97 1.96
CA ALA A 337 -3.50 -4.21 3.08
C ALA A 337 -4.09 -5.12 4.16
N ALA A 338 -4.07 -4.66 5.41
CA ALA A 338 -4.68 -5.36 6.53
C ALA A 338 -5.30 -4.38 7.53
N VAL A 339 -6.58 -4.56 7.86
CA VAL A 339 -7.26 -3.80 8.92
C VAL A 339 -7.94 -4.71 9.93
N VAL A 340 -7.88 -4.34 11.21
CA VAL A 340 -8.49 -5.12 12.30
C VAL A 340 -9.50 -4.29 13.06
N TYR A 341 -10.67 -4.87 13.37
CA TYR A 341 -11.67 -4.29 14.26
C TYR A 341 -12.36 -5.39 15.07
N ASN A 342 -12.43 -5.27 16.40
CA ASN A 342 -13.10 -6.23 17.28
C ASN A 342 -12.78 -7.71 16.98
N ARG A 343 -11.49 -8.04 16.88
CA ARG A 343 -10.98 -9.39 16.56
C ARG A 343 -11.42 -9.91 15.19
N ARG A 344 -11.69 -9.02 14.24
CA ARG A 344 -12.00 -9.34 12.85
C ARG A 344 -10.95 -8.69 11.97
N LEU A 345 -10.35 -9.45 11.06
CA LEU A 345 -9.29 -9.03 10.16
C LEU A 345 -9.83 -9.05 8.72
N LEU A 346 -9.57 -7.98 7.98
CA LEU A 346 -9.66 -7.98 6.52
C LEU A 346 -8.26 -7.92 5.93
N ILE A 347 -8.03 -8.70 4.87
CA ILE A 347 -6.75 -8.75 4.14
C ILE A 347 -7.03 -8.53 2.65
N GLY A 348 -6.52 -7.42 2.13
CA GLY A 348 -6.63 -7.00 0.74
C GLY A 348 -5.53 -7.58 -0.15
N THR A 349 -5.70 -7.50 -1.47
CA THR A 349 -4.71 -7.93 -2.48
C THR A 349 -4.64 -6.96 -3.64
N VAL A 350 -3.52 -6.93 -4.37
CA VAL A 350 -3.31 -6.00 -5.48
C VAL A 350 -4.41 -6.12 -6.55
N VAL A 351 -4.70 -7.34 -7.00
CA VAL A 351 -5.59 -7.62 -8.14
C VAL A 351 -6.50 -8.83 -7.98
N ASP A 352 -6.42 -9.55 -6.85
CA ASP A 352 -7.08 -10.83 -6.68
C ASP A 352 -8.36 -10.70 -5.82
N THR A 353 -8.38 -11.28 -4.63
CA THR A 353 -9.57 -11.38 -3.78
C THR A 353 -9.39 -10.62 -2.45
N LEU A 354 -10.48 -10.53 -1.68
CA LEU A 354 -10.49 -10.00 -0.31
C LEU A 354 -10.74 -11.15 0.67
N LEU A 355 -9.91 -11.24 1.72
CA LEU A 355 -10.07 -12.25 2.77
C LEU A 355 -10.60 -11.62 4.05
N TYR A 356 -11.55 -12.29 4.69
CA TYR A 356 -12.00 -11.99 6.04
C TYR A 356 -11.63 -13.13 6.97
N CYS A 357 -11.10 -12.79 8.15
CA CYS A 357 -10.75 -13.75 9.19
C CYS A 357 -11.29 -13.34 10.56
N ASP A 358 -11.74 -14.32 11.34
CA ASP A 358 -11.86 -14.19 12.78
C ASP A 358 -10.47 -14.33 13.43
N ILE A 359 -10.18 -13.52 14.43
CA ILE A 359 -8.96 -13.62 15.23
C ILE A 359 -9.28 -14.40 16.51
N MET A 360 -8.76 -15.61 16.61
CA MET A 360 -8.94 -16.53 17.75
C MET A 360 -7.66 -16.72 18.57
N VAL A 361 -6.55 -16.15 18.13
CA VAL A 361 -5.26 -16.14 18.83
C VAL A 361 -5.12 -14.92 19.77
N PRO A 362 -4.23 -14.95 20.76
CA PRO A 362 -3.88 -13.75 21.52
C PRO A 362 -3.44 -12.61 20.59
N MET A 363 -3.92 -11.40 20.89
CA MET A 363 -3.44 -10.14 20.31
C MET A 363 -2.77 -9.38 21.44
#